data_AF-A0A9D2JVK0-F1
#
_entry.id   AF-A0A9D2JVK0-F1
#
_cell.length_a   1.000
_cell.length_b   1.000
_cell.length_c   1.000
_cell.angle_alpha   90.00
_cell.angle_beta   90.00
_cell.angle_gamma   90.00
#
_symmetry.space_group_name_H-M   'P 1'
#
loop_
_entity.id
_entity.type
_entity.pdbx_description
1 polymer ?
#
loop_
_entity_poly.entity_id
_entity_poly.type
_entity_poly.pdbx_seq_one_letter_code
_entity_poly.pdbx_strand_id
1 'polypeptide(L)' 'MTTGWKYVAKQLTLILVVVILSVLFLAIGLMLGYSVFGEGKNPLAILSLDKWQSIIGKFTGNG' A
#
# COMPACT_ATOMS: atom_id res chain seq x y z
N MET A 1 12.64 -24.73 -28.71
CA MET A 1 11.83 -23.48 -28.65
C MET A 1 11.63 -23.04 -27.19
N THR A 2 12.68 -22.75 -26.43
CA THR A 2 12.58 -22.47 -24.96
C THR A 2 13.06 -21.08 -24.55
N THR A 3 13.47 -20.23 -25.50
CA THR A 3 14.09 -18.93 -25.21
C THR A 3 13.07 -17.87 -24.78
N GLY A 4 11.86 -17.86 -25.37
CA GLY A 4 10.85 -16.84 -25.10
C GLY A 4 10.33 -16.83 -23.66
N TRP A 5 10.14 -18.01 -23.05
CA TRP A 5 9.62 -18.14 -21.69
C TRP A 5 10.57 -17.60 -20.61
N LYS A 6 11.88 -17.80 -20.80
CA LYS A 6 12.91 -17.25 -19.90
C LYS A 6 12.90 -15.72 -19.88
N TYR A 7 12.61 -15.10 -21.02
CA TYR A 7 12.51 -13.65 -21.13
C TYR A 7 11.28 -13.11 -20.41
N VAL A 8 10.12 -13.74 -20.64
CA VAL A 8 8.85 -13.40 -19.96
C VAL A 8 8.99 -13.54 -18.44
N ALA A 9 9.57 -14.63 -17.95
CA ALA A 9 9.81 -14.84 -16.52
C ALA A 9 10.70 -13.75 -15.91
N LYS A 10 11.80 -13.38 -16.60
CA LYS A 10 12.70 -12.31 -16.14
C LYS A 10 12.00 -10.95 -16.10
N GLN A 11 11.16 -10.66 -17.10
CA GLN A 11 10.43 -9.40 -17.19
C GLN A 11 9.31 -9.32 -16.13
N LEU A 12 8.61 -10.42 -15.87
CA LEU A 12 7.65 -10.55 -14.77
C LEU A 12 8.32 -10.31 -13.42
N THR A 13 9.51 -10.85 -13.18
CA THR A 13 10.25 -10.61 -11.94
C THR A 13 10.59 -9.13 -11.78
N LEU A 14 11.03 -8.45 -12.83
CA LEU A 14 11.30 -7.00 -12.76
C LEU A 14 10.03 -6.20 -12.48
N ILE A 15 8.92 -6.53 -13.14
CA ILE A 15 7.62 -5.89 -12.89
C ILE A 15 7.20 -6.13 -11.44
N LEU A 16 7.34 -7.35 -10.93
CA LEU A 16 6.98 -7.70 -9.57
C LEU A 16 7.81 -6.93 -8.55
N VAL A 17 9.12 -6.77 -8.79
CA VAL A 17 10.00 -5.93 -7.95
C VAL A 17 9.54 -4.49 -7.96
N VAL A 18 9.22 -3.93 -9.13
CA VAL A 18 8.71 -2.55 -9.23
C VAL A 18 7.38 -2.39 -8.49
N VAL A 19 6.46 -3.34 -8.65
CA VAL A 19 5.16 -3.32 -7.96
C VAL A 19 5.35 -3.35 -6.44
N ILE A 20 6.21 -4.24 -5.93
CA ILE A 20 6.53 -4.28 -4.48
C ILE A 20 7.10 -2.94 -4.04
N LEU A 21 8.04 -2.37 -4.79
CA LEU A 21 8.65 -1.09 -4.46
C LEU A 21 7.62 0.04 -4.44
N SER A 22 6.70 0.08 -5.41
CA SER A 22 5.60 1.04 -5.45
C SER A 22 4.67 0.90 -4.24
N VAL A 23 4.31 -0.33 -3.85
CA VAL A 23 3.48 -0.57 -2.65
C VAL A 23 4.20 -0.12 -1.38
N LEU A 24 5.51 -0.35 -1.28
CA LEU A 24 6.31 0.13 -0.15
C LEU A 24 6.33 1.66 -0.08
N PHE A 25 6.59 2.34 -1.20
CA PHE A 25 6.54 3.81 -1.25
C PHE A 25 5.15 4.34 -0.90
N LEU A 26 4.08 3.70 -1.36
CA LEU A 26 2.71 4.07 -1.02
C LEU A 26 2.47 3.89 0.48
N ALA A 27 2.83 2.74 1.06
CA ALA A 27 2.67 2.48 2.48
C ALA A 27 3.42 3.51 3.34
N ILE A 28 4.66 3.86 2.97
CA ILE A 28 5.44 4.89 3.65
C ILE A 28 4.76 6.26 3.52
N GLY A 29 4.32 6.65 2.32
CA GLY A 29 3.60 7.91 2.12
C GLY A 29 2.31 8.00 2.94
N LEU A 30 1.60 6.88 3.07
CA LEU A 30 0.38 6.77 3.87
C LEU A 30 0.66 6.86 5.38
N MET A 31 1.73 6.21 5.85
CA MET A 31 2.19 6.31 7.24
C MET A 31 2.59 7.73 7.59
N LEU A 32 3.34 8.40 6.70
CA LEU A 32 3.72 9.81 6.87
C LEU A 32 2.49 10.71 6.87
N GLY A 33 1.60 10.57 5.89
CA GLY A 33 0.34 11.32 5.82
C GLY A 33 -0.54 11.14 7.06
N TYR A 34 -0.69 9.90 7.54
CA TYR A 34 -1.45 9.60 8.76
C TYR A 34 -0.75 10.11 10.03
N SER A 35 0.57 10.12 10.09
CA SER A 35 1.30 10.69 11.24
C SER A 35 1.21 12.21 11.32
N VAL A 36 1.16 12.88 10.16
CA VAL A 36 1.11 14.35 10.06
C VAL A 36 -0.33 14.88 10.20
N PHE A 37 -1.30 14.24 9.55
CA PHE A 37 -2.71 14.68 9.55
C PHE A 37 -3.62 13.89 10.51
N GLY A 38 -3.27 12.64 10.83
CA GLY A 38 -4.03 11.82 11.77
C GLY A 38 -3.52 11.99 13.19
N GLU A 39 -4.31 11.55 14.17
CA GLU A 39 -4.02 11.64 15.63
C GLU A 39 -2.78 10.81 16.08
N GLY A 40 -1.92 10.40 15.13
CA GLY A 40 -0.47 10.34 15.31
C GLY A 40 0.12 9.27 16.22
N LYS A 41 -0.68 8.45 16.90
CA LYS A 41 -0.14 7.51 17.89
C LYS A 41 0.48 6.24 17.30
N ASN A 42 -0.02 5.74 16.17
CA ASN A 42 0.45 4.50 15.55
C ASN A 42 0.44 4.61 14.02
N PRO A 43 1.57 4.91 13.36
CA PRO A 43 1.64 5.04 11.90
C PRO A 43 1.24 3.75 11.17
N LEU A 44 1.46 2.58 11.78
CA LEU A 44 1.03 1.29 11.23
C LEU A 44 -0.49 1.10 11.25
N ALA A 45 -1.23 1.87 12.05
CA ALA A 45 -2.69 1.74 12.13
C ALA A 45 -3.38 2.12 10.83
N ILE A 46 -2.75 2.93 9.96
CA ILE A 46 -3.29 3.26 8.63
C ILE A 46 -3.36 2.04 7.69
N LEU A 47 -2.60 0.98 7.99
CA LEU A 47 -2.65 -0.29 7.25
C LEU A 47 -3.75 -1.24 7.77
N SER A 48 -4.38 -0.94 8.90
CA SER A 48 -5.44 -1.78 9.49
C SER A 48 -6.80 -1.48 8.86
N LEU A 49 -7.53 -2.53 8.46
CA LEU A 49 -8.86 -2.41 7.86
C LEU A 49 -9.88 -1.70 8.77
N ASP A 50 -9.80 -1.92 10.09
CA ASP A 50 -10.62 -1.23 11.09
C ASP A 50 -10.49 0.29 11.06
N LYS A 51 -9.27 0.82 10.79
CA LYS A 51 -9.08 2.27 10.66
C LYS A 51 -9.72 2.79 9.39
N TRP A 52 -9.67 2.04 8.29
CA TRP A 52 -10.37 2.40 7.06
C TRP A 52 -11.89 2.43 7.27
N GLN A 53 -12.45 1.44 7.96
CA GLN A 53 -13.87 1.43 8.34
C GLN A 53 -14.24 2.64 9.20
N SER A 54 -13.41 2.99 10.19
CA SER A 54 -13.63 4.18 11.03
C SER A 54 -13.52 5.50 10.25
N ILE A 55 -12.55 5.62 9.34
CA ILE A 55 -12.38 6.79 8.47
C ILE A 55 -13.59 6.93 7.55
N ILE A 56 -13.99 5.85 6.87
CA ILE A 56 -15.17 5.82 5.99
C ILE A 56 -16.43 6.13 6.81
N GLY A 57 -16.57 5.58 8.01
CA GLY A 57 -17.68 5.85 8.92
C GLY A 57 -17.80 7.33 9.28
N LYS A 58 -16.67 8.01 9.53
CA LYS A 58 -16.63 9.47 9.74
C LYS A 58 -17.12 10.26 8.51
N PHE A 59 -16.81 9.81 7.30
CA PHE A 59 -17.25 10.47 6.07
C PHE A 59 -18.71 10.16 5.69
N THR A 60 -19.20 8.95 6.00
CA THR A 60 -20.57 8.51 5.72
C THR A 60 -21.55 8.89 6.84
N GLY A 61 -21.07 9.47 7.95
CA GLY A 61 -21.90 9.90 9.08
C GLY A 61 -22.42 8.74 9.94
N ASN A 62 -21.80 7.56 9.85
CA ASN A 62 -22.19 6.37 10.63
C ASN A 62 -21.34 6.25 11.92
N GLY A 63 -21.18 7.36 12.64
CA GLY A 63 -20.41 7.48 13.88
C GLY A 63 -21.25 8.06 15.00
#